data_AF-A0A6B0ZJ56-F1
#
_entry.id   AF-A0A6B0ZJ56-F1
#
_cell.length_a   1.000
_cell.length_b   1.000
_cell.length_c   1.000
_cell.angle_alpha   90.00
_cell.angle_beta   90.00
_cell.angle_gamma   90.00
#
_symmetry.space_group_name_H-M   'P 1'
#
loop_
_entity.id
_entity.type
_entity.pdbx_description
1 polymer ?
#
loop_
_entity_poly.entity_id
_entity_poly.type
_entity_poly.pdbx_seq_one_letter_code
_entity_poly.pdbx_strand_id
1 'polypeptide(L)'
;PRLSNDAEFFPGMPKTWALTFMINEEEAPTGRPAGALAWAGLANLYFWIDRANGVGGFWATQIFPFADPTSVGGFLDFEKAVYDNAA
;
A
#
# COMPACT_ATOMS: atom_id res chain seq x y z
N PRO A 1 1.46 -14.33 15.69
CA PRO A 1 2.05 -15.35 14.77
C PRO A 1 3.52 -15.02 14.50
N ARG A 2 4.36 -15.97 14.02
CA ARG A 2 5.80 -15.71 13.82
C ARG A 2 6.14 -14.92 12.56
N LEU A 3 5.40 -15.11 11.47
CA LEU A 3 5.74 -14.55 10.15
C LEU A 3 4.75 -13.54 9.61
N SER A 4 3.46 -13.69 9.90
CA SER A 4 2.41 -12.82 9.38
C SER A 4 1.24 -12.70 10.34
N ASN A 5 0.77 -11.49 10.58
CA ASN A 5 -0.57 -11.24 11.10
C ASN A 5 -1.61 -11.43 9.98
N ASP A 6 -2.89 -11.44 10.35
CA ASP A 6 -3.96 -11.29 9.37
C ASP A 6 -3.89 -9.89 8.76
N ALA A 7 -4.03 -9.81 7.44
CA ALA A 7 -3.84 -8.57 6.71
C ALA A 7 -4.91 -8.42 5.65
N GLU A 8 -5.54 -7.25 5.64
CA GLU A 8 -6.37 -6.77 4.55
C GLU A 8 -5.91 -5.35 4.23
N PHE A 9 -5.41 -5.11 3.01
CA PHE A 9 -5.12 -3.75 2.57
C PHE A 9 -6.44 -2.99 2.48
N PHE A 10 -6.52 -1.76 2.98
CA PHE A 10 -7.73 -0.93 2.93
C PHE A 10 -9.03 -1.74 3.18
N PRO A 11 -9.29 -2.16 4.43
CA PRO A 11 -10.37 -3.10 4.74
C PRO A 11 -11.73 -2.66 4.19
N GLY A 12 -12.44 -3.59 3.54
CA GLY A 12 -13.76 -3.34 2.95
C GLY A 12 -13.76 -2.58 1.61
N MET A 13 -12.62 -2.03 1.18
CA MET A 13 -12.50 -1.37 -0.11
C MET A 13 -12.48 -2.40 -1.26
N PRO A 14 -13.24 -2.21 -2.35
CA PRO A 14 -13.19 -3.10 -3.51
C PRO A 14 -11.80 -3.09 -4.18
N LYS A 15 -11.36 -4.28 -4.61
CA LYS A 15 -10.06 -4.50 -5.26
C LYS A 15 -10.21 -5.52 -6.36
N THR A 16 -9.52 -5.30 -7.47
CA THR A 16 -9.35 -6.29 -8.53
C THR A 16 -7.89 -6.60 -8.78
N TRP A 17 -7.57 -7.32 -9.85
CA TRP A 17 -6.24 -7.84 -10.11
C TRP A 17 -5.89 -7.72 -11.59
N ALA A 18 -4.73 -7.13 -11.86
CA ALA A 18 -4.07 -7.26 -13.14
C ALA A 18 -3.26 -8.57 -13.20
N LEU A 19 -2.63 -8.84 -14.35
CA LEU A 19 -1.65 -9.92 -14.47
C LEU A 19 -0.42 -9.74 -13.55
N THR A 20 -0.20 -8.53 -13.06
CA THR A 20 0.96 -8.17 -12.25
C THR A 20 0.61 -7.98 -10.78
N PHE A 21 -0.31 -7.06 -10.47
CA PHE A 21 -0.55 -6.56 -9.12
C PHE A 21 -2.04 -6.36 -8.82
N MET A 22 -2.33 -6.13 -7.54
CA MET A 22 -3.66 -5.74 -7.07
C MET A 22 -3.98 -4.32 -7.56
N ILE A 23 -5.24 -4.07 -7.92
CA ILE A 23 -5.77 -2.76 -8.32
C ILE A 23 -6.70 -2.26 -7.22
N ASN A 24 -6.50 -1.02 -6.77
CA ASN A 24 -7.48 -0.33 -5.94
C ASN A 24 -8.61 0.21 -6.84
N GLU A 25 -9.87 -0.14 -6.59
CA GLU A 25 -10.99 0.34 -7.41
C GLU A 25 -11.52 1.71 -6.97
N GLU A 26 -11.13 2.15 -5.78
CA GLU A 26 -11.54 3.40 -5.17
C GLU A 26 -10.32 4.20 -4.73
N GLU A 27 -10.52 5.51 -4.54
CA GLU A 27 -9.50 6.37 -3.94
C GLU A 27 -9.23 5.92 -2.49
N ALA A 28 -7.95 5.68 -2.19
CA ALA A 28 -7.54 5.28 -0.86
C ALA A 28 -7.61 6.47 0.12
N PRO A 29 -7.80 6.24 1.43
CA PRO A 29 -7.75 7.31 2.45
C PRO A 29 -6.41 8.06 2.50
N THR A 30 -5.36 7.50 1.91
CA THR A 30 -4.03 8.11 1.77
C THR A 30 -3.91 9.05 0.57
N GLY A 31 -4.96 9.17 -0.26
CA GLY A 31 -4.96 9.98 -1.49
C GLY A 31 -4.52 9.22 -2.75
N ARG A 32 -4.14 7.94 -2.63
CA ARG A 32 -3.86 7.10 -3.82
C ARG A 32 -5.12 6.99 -4.68
N PRO A 33 -5.08 7.33 -5.98
CA PRO A 33 -6.27 7.31 -6.82
C PRO A 33 -6.74 5.90 -7.13
N ALA A 34 -8.03 5.79 -7.48
CA ALA A 34 -8.60 4.59 -8.08
C ALA A 34 -7.81 4.18 -9.35
N GLY A 35 -7.67 2.88 -9.59
CA GLY A 35 -6.92 2.30 -10.68
C GLY A 35 -5.41 2.14 -10.42
N ALA A 36 -4.89 2.69 -9.32
CA ALA A 36 -3.48 2.50 -8.95
C ALA A 36 -3.19 1.05 -8.56
N LEU A 37 -1.98 0.59 -8.91
CA LEU A 37 -1.51 -0.77 -8.63
C LEU A 37 -0.79 -0.81 -7.29
N ALA A 38 -0.89 -1.93 -6.58
CA ALA A 38 -0.15 -2.13 -5.33
C ALA A 38 0.14 -3.59 -5.04
N TRP A 39 1.19 -3.82 -4.23
CA TRP A 39 1.44 -5.13 -3.64
C TRP A 39 2.28 -5.02 -2.37
N ALA A 40 2.52 -6.17 -1.75
CA ALA A 40 3.31 -6.25 -0.54
C ALA A 40 4.25 -7.47 -0.52
N GLY A 41 5.25 -7.38 0.35
CA GLY A 41 6.17 -8.46 0.68
C GLY A 41 6.26 -8.68 2.19
N LEU A 42 6.61 -9.91 2.57
CA LEU A 42 6.47 -10.43 3.93
C LEU A 42 7.19 -9.58 5.00
N ALA A 43 8.35 -9.00 4.69
CA ALA A 43 9.14 -8.20 5.62
C ALA A 43 8.57 -6.77 5.80
N ASN A 44 7.25 -6.62 5.86
CA ASN A 44 6.52 -5.35 5.83
C ASN A 44 7.01 -4.43 4.68
N LEU A 45 7.01 -4.99 3.47
CA LEU A 45 7.31 -4.27 2.23
C LEU A 45 5.98 -3.87 1.58
N TYR A 46 5.82 -2.62 1.18
CA TYR A 46 4.60 -2.13 0.52
C TYR A 46 4.96 -1.18 -0.62
N PHE A 47 4.49 -1.45 -1.84
CA PHE A 47 4.71 -0.55 -2.97
C PHE A 47 3.41 -0.22 -3.69
N TRP A 48 3.41 0.92 -4.37
CA TRP A 48 2.32 1.33 -5.24
C TRP A 48 2.83 2.03 -6.50
N ILE A 49 2.00 1.96 -7.54
CA ILE A 49 2.26 2.52 -8.86
C ILE A 49 1.00 3.24 -9.30
N ASP A 50 1.04 4.56 -9.24
CA ASP A 50 0.02 5.46 -9.76
C ASP A 50 0.47 6.00 -11.12
N ARG A 51 -0.11 5.43 -12.17
CA ARG A 51 0.19 5.81 -13.54
C ARG A 51 -0.51 7.09 -13.98
N ALA A 52 -1.60 7.48 -13.30
CA ALA A 52 -2.39 8.66 -13.67
C ALA A 52 -1.65 9.93 -13.27
N ASN A 53 -1.10 9.96 -12.05
CA ASN A 53 -0.34 11.11 -11.55
C ASN A 53 1.18 10.98 -11.73
N GLY A 54 1.66 9.84 -12.25
CA GLY A 54 3.09 9.60 -12.44
C GLY A 54 3.86 9.42 -11.14
N VAL A 55 3.18 8.93 -10.09
CA VAL A 55 3.74 8.73 -8.75
C VAL A 55 3.97 7.23 -8.50
N GLY A 56 5.07 6.90 -7.84
CA GLY A 56 5.33 5.56 -7.34
C GLY A 56 6.04 5.64 -6.01
N GLY A 57 5.81 4.65 -5.16
CA GLY A 57 6.44 4.61 -3.84
C GLY A 57 6.70 3.20 -3.36
N PHE A 58 7.66 3.10 -2.44
CA PHE A 58 8.07 1.84 -1.83
C PHE A 58 8.47 2.05 -0.38
N TRP A 59 7.69 1.49 0.53
CA TRP A 59 8.03 1.34 1.94
C TRP A 59 8.73 0.00 2.12
N ALA A 60 9.96 0.03 2.64
CA ALA A 60 10.80 -1.14 2.76
C ALA A 60 11.40 -1.25 4.16
N THR A 61 11.12 -2.36 4.85
CA THR A 61 11.67 -2.67 6.16
C THR A 61 12.24 -4.08 6.19
N GLN A 62 12.74 -4.50 7.35
CA GLN A 62 13.17 -5.88 7.64
C GLN A 62 12.45 -6.39 8.90
N ILE A 63 11.15 -6.12 8.99
CA ILE A 63 10.35 -6.36 10.21
C ILE A 63 9.41 -7.55 9.99
N PHE A 64 9.27 -8.37 11.03
CA PHE A 64 8.24 -9.40 11.15
C PHE A 64 7.52 -9.26 12.51
N PRO A 65 6.27 -9.73 12.63
CA PRO A 65 5.45 -10.36 11.57
C PRO A 65 5.01 -9.37 10.47
N PHE A 66 4.68 -9.87 9.28
CA PHE A 66 4.00 -9.10 8.23
C PHE A 66 2.71 -8.47 8.78
N ALA A 67 2.36 -7.28 8.28
CA ALA A 67 1.31 -6.44 8.82
C ALA A 67 1.55 -6.11 10.30
N ASP A 68 2.80 -5.76 10.62
CA ASP A 68 3.16 -5.15 11.89
C ASP A 68 2.48 -3.77 11.99
N PRO A 69 1.76 -3.45 13.09
CA PRO A 69 0.99 -2.21 13.19
C PRO A 69 1.84 -0.94 13.01
N THR A 70 3.07 -0.93 13.51
CA THR A 70 3.97 0.24 13.37
C THR A 70 4.40 0.41 11.92
N SER A 71 4.75 -0.69 11.26
CA SER A 71 5.16 -0.68 9.85
C SER A 71 4.01 -0.29 8.93
N VAL A 72 2.80 -0.80 9.17
CA VAL A 72 1.59 -0.42 8.41
C VAL A 72 1.25 1.05 8.63
N GLY A 73 1.26 1.54 9.87
CA GLY A 73 1.03 2.95 10.17
C GLY A 73 2.03 3.86 9.46
N GLY A 74 3.33 3.56 9.58
CA GLY A 74 4.38 4.33 8.91
C GLY A 74 4.25 4.32 7.38
N PHE A 75 3.86 3.20 6.78
CA PHE A 75 3.55 3.14 5.35
C PHE A 75 2.38 4.03 4.95
N LEU A 76 1.27 4.00 5.70
CA LEU A 76 0.10 4.82 5.42
C LEU A 76 0.41 6.32 5.57
N ASP A 77 1.13 6.69 6.61
CA ASP A 77 1.57 8.07 6.84
C ASP A 77 2.53 8.53 5.73
N PHE A 78 3.47 7.67 5.32
CA PHE A 78 4.40 7.96 4.23
C PHE A 78 3.67 8.17 2.90
N GLU A 79 2.77 7.25 2.53
CA GLU A 79 1.98 7.39 1.32
C GLU A 79 1.12 8.66 1.34
N LYS A 80 0.44 8.92 2.46
CA LYS A 80 -0.34 10.15 2.62
C LYS A 80 0.51 11.40 2.45
N ALA A 81 1.69 11.44 3.06
CA ALA A 81 2.60 12.56 2.91
C ALA A 81 3.05 12.76 1.45
N VAL A 82 3.24 11.68 0.68
CA VAL A 82 3.55 11.78 -0.75
C VAL A 82 2.40 12.48 -1.51
N TYR A 83 1.14 12.05 -1.32
CA TYR A 83 0.01 12.66 -2.04
C TYR A 83 -0.34 14.07 -1.54
N ASP A 84 -0.17 14.36 -0.25
CA ASP A 84 -0.39 15.71 0.29
C ASP A 84 0.65 16.73 -0.25
N ASN A 85 1.77 16.27 -0.81
CA ASN A 85 2.86 17.12 -1.31
C ASN A 85 3.19 16.89 -2.81
N ALA A 86 2.47 16.01 -3.49
CA ALA A 86 2.59 15.84 -4.93
C ALA A 86 1.93 17.05 -5.61
N ALA A 87 2.65 17.66 -6.57
CA ALA A 87 2.20 18.87 -7.27
C ALA A 87 1.08 18.59 -8.27
#